data_AF-A0AAJ0S9X8-F1
#
_entry.id   AF-A0AAJ0S9X8-F1
#
_cell.length_a   1.000
_cell.length_b   1.000
_cell.length_c   1.000
_cell.angle_alpha   90.00
_cell.angle_beta   90.00
_cell.angle_gamma   90.00
#
_symmetry.space_group_name_H-M   'P 1'
#
loop_
_entity.id
_entity.type
_entity.pdbx_description
1 polymer ?
#
loop_
_entity_poly.entity_id
_entity_poly.type
_entity_poly.pdbx_seq_one_letter_code
_entity_poly.pdbx_strand_id
1 'polypeptide(L)'
;MNFDNYKVIPNYKTHKTDLFLAENEDILACEKTLNIAFDEDYKEYVLNYGSGILGGTYVRIYLPETIVLTMDEWKNRITEYWFWDEGKDVLTKDEVLHSIRIGDTYDGDEVILYKGEYFVLPRHSEMIYKTGNTLEETIAWLCSSGILTEAFPEREFEPFEPGELA
;
A
#
# COMPACT_ATOMS: atom_id res chain seq x y z
N MET A 1 7.30 12.91 -3.65
CA MET A 1 6.44 12.88 -2.44
C MET A 1 6.75 14.06 -1.51
N ASN A 2 5.80 14.56 -0.71
CA ASN A 2 6.09 15.67 0.23
C ASN A 2 6.44 15.13 1.64
N PHE A 3 7.73 14.84 1.84
CA PHE A 3 8.29 14.24 3.05
C PHE A 3 8.15 15.11 4.32
N ASP A 4 7.99 16.42 4.17
CA ASP A 4 7.80 17.32 5.32
C ASP A 4 6.50 17.02 6.08
N ASN A 5 5.60 16.26 5.46
CA ASN A 5 4.32 15.88 6.06
C ASN A 5 4.45 14.74 7.07
N TYR A 6 5.46 13.87 6.98
CA TYR A 6 5.49 12.66 7.80
C TYR A 6 6.49 12.74 8.95
N LYS A 7 5.96 12.71 10.16
CA LYS A 7 6.74 12.70 11.40
C LYS A 7 6.98 11.27 11.83
N VAL A 8 8.24 10.83 11.81
CA VAL A 8 8.63 9.53 12.37
C VAL A 8 8.44 9.54 13.88
N ILE A 9 7.67 8.58 14.39
CA ILE A 9 7.44 8.37 15.82
C ILE A 9 8.03 7.02 16.28
N PRO A 10 8.34 6.84 17.57
CA PRO A 10 8.86 5.57 18.06
C PRO A 10 7.81 4.48 17.94
N ASN A 11 8.25 3.29 17.51
CA ASN A 11 7.43 2.08 17.54
C ASN A 11 6.91 1.80 18.96
N TYR A 12 5.63 1.43 19.10
CA TYR A 12 4.99 1.26 20.40
C TYR A 12 5.57 0.11 21.23
N LYS A 13 6.12 -0.93 20.58
CA LYS A 13 6.72 -2.10 21.25
C LYS A 13 8.18 -1.87 21.58
N THR A 14 8.96 -1.36 20.62
CA THR A 14 10.42 -1.29 20.74
C THR A 14 10.91 0.05 21.28
N HIS A 15 10.07 1.09 21.22
CA HIS A 15 10.40 2.48 21.53
C HIS A 15 11.54 3.05 20.69
N LYS A 16 11.76 2.50 19.49
CA LYS A 16 12.79 2.92 18.54
C LYS A 16 12.17 3.55 17.29
N THR A 17 12.98 4.35 16.60
CA THR A 17 12.64 4.99 15.32
C THR A 17 13.52 4.48 14.18
N ASP A 18 14.12 3.30 14.34
CA ASP A 18 14.94 2.69 13.29
C ASP A 18 14.06 2.41 12.07
N LEU A 19 14.50 2.87 10.90
CA LEU A 19 13.80 2.67 9.64
C LEU A 19 14.31 1.40 8.95
N PHE A 20 13.39 0.67 8.32
CA PHE A 20 13.68 -0.57 7.60
C PHE A 20 13.46 -0.31 6.11
N LEU A 21 14.52 0.16 5.45
CA LEU A 21 14.48 0.68 4.09
C LEU A 21 14.73 -0.42 3.05
N ALA A 22 14.22 -0.21 1.84
CA ALA A 22 14.62 -0.99 0.67
C ALA A 22 15.92 -0.43 0.07
N GLU A 23 16.58 -1.22 -0.76
CA GLU A 23 17.64 -0.76 -1.66
C GLU A 23 17.10 -0.53 -3.08
N ASN A 24 17.84 0.22 -3.91
CA ASN A 24 17.43 0.44 -5.30
C ASN A 24 17.39 -0.89 -6.08
N GLU A 25 18.30 -1.79 -5.75
CA GLU A 25 18.38 -3.14 -6.30
C GLU A 25 17.09 -3.94 -6.02
N ASP A 26 16.49 -3.79 -4.84
CA ASP A 26 15.23 -4.47 -4.48
C ASP A 26 14.06 -3.96 -5.33
N ILE A 27 13.99 -2.64 -5.54
CA ILE A 27 12.98 -2.01 -6.39
C ILE A 27 13.11 -2.53 -7.82
N LEU A 28 14.32 -2.47 -8.39
CA LEU A 28 14.58 -2.93 -9.76
C LEU A 28 14.30 -4.42 -9.95
N ALA A 29 14.65 -5.24 -8.94
CA ALA A 29 14.36 -6.67 -8.96
C ALA A 29 12.84 -6.93 -8.93
N CYS A 30 12.10 -6.19 -8.11
CA CYS A 30 10.64 -6.29 -8.03
C CYS A 30 9.96 -5.83 -9.34
N GLU A 31 10.32 -4.66 -9.87
CA GLU A 31 9.84 -4.15 -11.16
C GLU A 31 10.06 -5.16 -12.29
N LYS A 32 11.26 -5.76 -12.35
CA LYS A 32 11.59 -6.78 -13.33
C LYS A 32 10.80 -8.08 -13.13
N THR A 33 10.63 -8.52 -11.89
CA THR A 33 9.94 -9.77 -11.56
C THR A 33 8.45 -9.68 -11.86
N LEU A 34 7.84 -8.55 -11.55
CA LEU A 34 6.40 -8.31 -11.72
C LEU A 34 6.07 -7.66 -13.07
N ASN A 35 7.09 -7.27 -13.85
CA ASN A 35 6.97 -6.57 -15.13
C ASN A 35 6.12 -5.30 -15.04
N ILE A 36 6.49 -4.45 -14.07
CA ILE A 36 5.86 -3.15 -13.80
C ILE A 36 6.92 -2.05 -13.68
N ALA A 37 6.47 -0.81 -13.60
CA ALA A 37 7.27 0.31 -13.12
C ALA A 37 6.52 0.98 -11.96
N PHE A 38 7.20 1.21 -10.85
CA PHE A 38 6.68 2.03 -9.77
C PHE A 38 6.80 3.51 -10.14
N ASP A 39 5.89 4.33 -9.64
CA ASP A 39 6.06 5.78 -9.68
C ASP A 39 7.15 6.22 -8.70
N GLU A 40 7.60 7.46 -8.84
CA GLU A 40 8.68 7.98 -8.03
C GLU A 40 8.30 8.10 -6.55
N ASP A 41 7.03 8.35 -6.20
CA ASP A 41 6.64 8.48 -4.79
C ASP A 41 6.77 7.14 -4.05
N TYR A 42 6.43 6.01 -4.69
CA TYR A 42 6.68 4.70 -4.10
C TYR A 42 8.17 4.44 -3.87
N LYS A 43 9.01 4.75 -4.86
CA LYS A 43 10.46 4.55 -4.75
C LYS A 43 11.03 5.39 -3.62
N GLU A 44 10.69 6.68 -3.59
CA GLU A 44 11.13 7.58 -2.53
C GLU A 44 10.59 7.13 -1.15
N TYR A 45 9.36 6.61 -1.07
CA TYR A 45 8.79 6.11 0.18
C TYR A 45 9.60 4.93 0.74
N VAL A 46 9.87 3.90 -0.06
CA VAL A 46 10.56 2.70 0.43
C VAL A 46 12.05 2.95 0.70
N LEU A 47 12.65 3.94 0.04
CA LEU A 47 14.04 4.36 0.26
C LEU A 47 14.21 5.28 1.48
N ASN A 48 13.19 6.03 1.89
CA ASN A 48 13.31 7.03 2.97
C ASN A 48 12.51 6.73 4.23
N TYR A 49 11.44 5.93 4.15
CA TYR A 49 10.65 5.48 5.31
C TYR A 49 10.65 3.96 5.45
N GLY A 50 10.46 3.26 4.33
CA GLY A 50 10.46 1.81 4.30
C GLY A 50 9.27 1.18 5.02
N SER A 51 9.52 0.12 5.78
CA SER A 51 8.47 -0.65 6.48
C SER A 51 7.95 0.08 7.73
N GLY A 52 6.64 0.33 7.75
CA GLY A 52 5.96 1.01 8.85
C GLY A 52 4.48 1.24 8.60
N ILE A 53 3.80 1.83 9.58
CA ILE A 53 2.41 2.26 9.49
C ILE A 53 2.34 3.78 9.43
N LEU A 54 1.58 4.30 8.48
CA LEU A 54 1.37 5.72 8.23
C LEU A 54 0.00 6.16 8.74
N GLY A 55 -0.10 7.44 9.13
CA GLY A 55 -1.36 8.05 9.51
C GLY A 55 -1.79 7.68 10.93
N GLY A 56 -0.84 7.45 11.84
CA GLY A 56 -1.13 7.17 13.24
C GLY A 56 -1.79 5.80 13.49
N THR A 57 -1.55 4.83 12.60
CA THR A 57 -1.95 3.39 12.60
C THR A 57 -2.85 2.93 11.43
N TYR A 58 -3.01 3.69 10.35
CA TYR A 58 -3.98 3.35 9.31
C TYR A 58 -3.41 2.63 8.07
N VAL A 59 -2.38 3.16 7.41
CA VAL A 59 -1.94 2.68 6.08
C VAL A 59 -0.58 1.99 6.16
N ARG A 60 -0.44 0.84 5.50
CA ARG A 60 0.83 0.12 5.34
C ARG A 60 1.17 -0.01 3.87
N ILE A 61 2.35 0.44 3.50
CA ILE A 61 2.90 0.22 2.15
C ILE A 61 3.99 -0.84 2.26
N TYR A 62 3.93 -1.82 1.38
CA TYR A 62 4.80 -2.98 1.42
C TYR A 62 6.15 -2.69 0.74
N LEU A 63 7.21 -3.22 1.33
CA LEU A 63 8.53 -3.25 0.70
C LEU A 63 8.51 -4.15 -0.54
N PRO A 64 9.42 -3.93 -1.51
CA PRO A 64 9.48 -4.71 -2.74
C PRO A 64 9.54 -6.23 -2.51
N GLU A 65 10.32 -6.67 -1.53
CA GLU A 65 10.44 -8.09 -1.16
C GLU A 65 9.09 -8.66 -0.66
N THR A 66 8.39 -7.94 0.22
CA THR A 66 7.08 -8.35 0.74
C THR A 66 6.03 -8.47 -0.37
N ILE A 67 6.05 -7.55 -1.34
CA ILE A 67 5.16 -7.61 -2.51
C ILE A 67 5.38 -8.91 -3.26
N VAL A 68 6.64 -9.23 -3.61
CA VAL A 68 6.99 -10.43 -4.37
C VAL A 68 6.62 -11.71 -3.61
N LEU A 69 6.96 -11.78 -2.32
CA LEU A 69 6.73 -12.97 -1.49
C LEU A 69 5.23 -13.29 -1.29
N THR A 70 4.37 -12.28 -1.25
CA THR A 70 2.94 -12.45 -0.92
C THR A 70 2.00 -12.42 -2.12
N MET A 71 2.53 -12.16 -3.33
CA MET A 71 1.73 -11.96 -4.55
C MET A 71 0.89 -13.20 -4.92
N ASP A 72 1.50 -14.39 -4.89
CA ASP A 72 0.82 -15.62 -5.31
C ASP A 72 -0.30 -15.99 -4.34
N GLU A 73 -0.04 -15.90 -3.04
CA GLU A 73 -1.06 -16.13 -2.01
C GLU A 73 -2.22 -15.15 -2.17
N TRP A 74 -1.91 -13.87 -2.37
CA TRP A 74 -2.91 -12.83 -2.60
C TRP A 74 -3.77 -13.14 -3.84
N LYS A 75 -3.16 -13.44 -4.99
CA LYS A 75 -3.90 -13.77 -6.22
C LYS A 75 -4.76 -15.01 -6.07
N ASN A 76 -4.27 -16.03 -5.36
CA ASN A 76 -5.06 -17.22 -5.05
C ASN A 76 -6.29 -16.86 -4.21
N ARG A 77 -6.13 -16.01 -3.19
CA ARG A 77 -7.25 -15.49 -2.39
C ARG A 77 -8.27 -14.75 -3.25
N ILE A 78 -7.85 -13.82 -4.11
CA ILE A 78 -8.76 -13.07 -4.98
C ILE A 78 -9.47 -13.99 -5.99
N THR A 79 -8.77 -15.04 -6.45
CA THR A 79 -9.35 -16.02 -7.37
C THR A 79 -10.47 -16.80 -6.69
N GLU A 80 -10.23 -17.31 -5.48
CA GLU A 80 -11.17 -18.10 -4.69
C GLU A 80 -12.31 -17.26 -4.09
N TYR A 81 -11.99 -16.06 -3.61
CA TYR A 81 -12.88 -15.16 -2.89
C TYR A 81 -12.89 -13.78 -3.55
N TRP A 82 -13.92 -13.50 -4.33
CA TRP A 82 -14.14 -12.22 -5.00
C TRP A 82 -15.34 -11.50 -4.39
N PHE A 83 -15.16 -10.22 -4.04
CA PHE A 83 -16.16 -9.43 -3.30
C PHE A 83 -16.51 -8.08 -3.95
N TRP A 84 -15.90 -7.68 -5.05
CA TRP A 84 -16.02 -6.31 -5.59
C TRP A 84 -16.84 -6.23 -6.90
N ASP A 85 -18.00 -6.89 -6.94
CA ASP A 85 -18.82 -6.96 -8.14
C ASP A 85 -19.47 -5.61 -8.51
N GLU A 86 -19.77 -4.76 -7.52
CA GLU A 86 -20.28 -3.40 -7.76
C GLU A 86 -19.21 -2.46 -8.37
N GLY A 87 -17.92 -2.71 -8.08
CA GLY A 87 -16.79 -1.95 -8.61
C GLY A 87 -16.34 -2.33 -10.02
N LYS A 88 -17.02 -3.26 -10.70
CA LYS A 88 -16.60 -3.80 -12.01
C LYS A 88 -16.46 -2.76 -13.13
N ASP A 89 -17.17 -1.64 -13.02
CA ASP A 89 -17.10 -0.54 -14.00
C ASP A 89 -15.81 0.29 -13.83
N VAL A 90 -15.11 0.13 -12.70
CA VAL A 90 -13.79 0.72 -12.42
C VAL A 90 -12.68 -0.26 -12.77
N LEU A 91 -12.73 -1.49 -12.23
CA LEU A 91 -11.84 -2.58 -12.58
C LEU A 91 -12.60 -3.91 -12.56
N THR A 92 -12.39 -4.71 -13.59
CA THR A 92 -12.89 -6.08 -13.62
C THR A 92 -12.06 -6.99 -12.71
N LYS A 93 -12.61 -8.15 -12.30
CA LYS A 93 -11.85 -9.18 -11.56
C LYS A 93 -10.55 -9.58 -12.27
N ASP A 94 -10.60 -9.71 -13.60
CA ASP A 94 -9.44 -10.06 -14.40
C ASP A 94 -8.36 -8.97 -14.30
N GLU A 95 -8.73 -7.70 -14.37
CA GLU A 95 -7.79 -6.59 -14.21
C GLU A 95 -7.20 -6.53 -12.80
N VAL A 96 -7.99 -6.82 -11.76
CA VAL A 96 -7.47 -6.94 -10.39
C VAL A 96 -6.48 -8.10 -10.27
N LEU A 97 -6.74 -9.25 -10.88
CA LEU A 97 -5.78 -10.38 -10.88
C LEU A 97 -4.47 -10.08 -11.63
N HIS A 98 -4.51 -9.12 -12.57
CA HIS A 98 -3.33 -8.59 -13.25
C HIS A 98 -2.69 -7.37 -12.55
N SER A 99 -3.27 -6.91 -11.45
CA SER A 99 -2.71 -5.84 -10.62
C SER A 99 -1.71 -6.36 -9.59
N ILE A 100 -1.05 -5.43 -8.91
CA ILE A 100 -0.04 -5.68 -7.90
C ILE A 100 -0.53 -5.10 -6.58
N ARG A 101 -0.72 -5.93 -5.55
CA ARG A 101 -0.98 -5.43 -4.20
C ARG A 101 0.29 -4.85 -3.61
N ILE A 102 0.25 -3.56 -3.29
CA ILE A 102 1.39 -2.77 -2.82
C ILE A 102 1.26 -2.33 -1.37
N GLY A 103 0.11 -2.58 -0.74
CA GLY A 103 -0.16 -2.17 0.62
C GLY A 103 -1.56 -2.53 1.06
N ASP A 104 -1.88 -2.15 2.28
CA ASP A 104 -3.21 -2.30 2.86
C ASP A 104 -3.46 -1.25 3.95
N THR A 105 -4.68 -1.24 4.47
CA THR A 105 -5.02 -0.55 5.71
C THR A 105 -5.07 -1.54 6.87
N TYR A 106 -5.01 -1.02 8.09
CA TYR A 106 -5.17 -1.82 9.30
C TYR A 106 -6.54 -2.54 9.36
N ASP A 107 -7.58 -1.95 8.77
CA ASP A 107 -8.90 -2.58 8.70
C ASP A 107 -8.97 -3.70 7.64
N GLY A 108 -8.01 -3.71 6.71
CA GLY A 108 -7.83 -4.75 5.70
C GLY A 108 -8.31 -4.35 4.31
N ASP A 109 -8.47 -3.05 4.04
CA ASP A 109 -8.61 -2.54 2.67
C ASP A 109 -7.29 -2.74 1.94
N GLU A 110 -7.32 -3.10 0.67
CA GLU A 110 -6.11 -3.38 -0.10
C GLU A 110 -5.79 -2.25 -1.06
N VAL A 111 -4.52 -1.87 -1.15
CA VAL A 111 -4.03 -0.89 -2.12
C VAL A 111 -3.37 -1.66 -3.26
N ILE A 112 -3.85 -1.44 -4.48
CA ILE A 112 -3.35 -2.11 -5.68
C ILE A 112 -2.84 -1.10 -6.73
N LEU A 113 -1.86 -1.53 -7.50
CA LEU A 113 -1.31 -0.81 -8.65
C LEU A 113 -1.66 -1.58 -9.93
N TYR A 114 -2.31 -0.90 -10.87
CA TYR A 114 -2.63 -1.45 -12.19
C TYR A 114 -2.33 -0.41 -13.28
N LYS A 115 -1.46 -0.78 -14.24
CA LYS A 115 -1.07 0.08 -15.37
C LYS A 115 -0.61 1.50 -14.97
N GLY A 116 0.07 1.63 -13.83
CA GLY A 116 0.57 2.92 -13.34
C GLY A 116 -0.48 3.77 -12.61
N GLU A 117 -1.65 3.21 -12.32
CA GLU A 117 -2.71 3.87 -11.57
C GLU A 117 -3.02 3.08 -10.29
N TYR A 118 -3.40 3.82 -9.25
CA TYR A 118 -3.65 3.28 -7.92
C TYR A 118 -5.14 3.14 -7.65
N PHE A 119 -5.48 2.03 -7.00
CA PHE A 119 -6.83 1.71 -6.61
C PHE A 119 -6.88 1.14 -5.20
N VAL A 120 -8.04 1.25 -4.57
CA VAL A 120 -8.33 0.63 -3.28
C VAL A 120 -9.47 -0.36 -3.43
N LEU A 121 -9.27 -1.55 -2.88
CA LEU A 121 -10.24 -2.61 -2.72
C LEU A 121 -10.69 -2.64 -1.25
N PRO A 122 -11.84 -2.05 -0.90
CA PRO A 122 -12.29 -1.97 0.48
C PRO A 122 -12.65 -3.34 1.05
N ARG A 123 -12.43 -3.55 2.34
CA ARG A 123 -12.87 -4.76 3.02
C ARG A 123 -14.39 -4.82 3.20
N HIS A 124 -14.99 -3.67 3.46
CA HIS A 124 -16.38 -3.55 3.91
C HIS A 124 -17.33 -2.98 2.84
N SER A 125 -16.89 -2.92 1.59
CA SER A 125 -17.67 -2.44 0.45
C SER A 125 -17.28 -3.19 -0.82
N GLU A 126 -18.26 -3.45 -1.69
CA GLU A 126 -18.03 -4.08 -3.00
C GLU A 126 -17.58 -3.09 -4.09
N MET A 127 -17.50 -1.79 -3.77
CA MET A 127 -17.04 -0.76 -4.69
C MET A 127 -15.51 -0.74 -4.78
N ILE A 128 -14.97 -0.46 -5.97
CA ILE A 128 -13.54 -0.22 -6.19
C ILE A 128 -13.34 1.29 -6.38
N TYR A 129 -12.33 1.85 -5.72
CA TYR A 129 -12.02 3.27 -5.82
C TYR A 129 -10.70 3.49 -6.55
N LYS A 130 -10.71 4.32 -7.59
CA LYS A 130 -9.48 4.89 -8.17
C LYS A 130 -9.03 6.06 -7.31
N THR A 131 -7.81 6.01 -6.81
CA THR A 131 -7.32 6.95 -5.79
C THR A 131 -6.31 7.96 -6.32
N GLY A 132 -5.56 7.60 -7.37
CA GLY A 132 -4.60 8.52 -8.00
C GLY A 132 -3.65 7.83 -8.96
N ASN A 133 -2.67 8.58 -9.43
CA ASN A 133 -1.58 8.10 -10.29
C ASN A 133 -0.24 8.03 -9.55
N THR A 134 -0.21 8.46 -8.29
CA THR A 134 0.98 8.43 -7.43
C THR A 134 0.65 7.85 -6.07
N LEU A 135 1.68 7.38 -5.37
CA LEU A 135 1.49 6.88 -4.01
C LEU A 135 1.00 7.98 -3.05
N GLU A 136 1.51 9.21 -3.16
CA GLU A 136 1.11 10.33 -2.30
C GLU A 136 -0.38 10.67 -2.46
N GLU A 137 -0.88 10.74 -3.71
CA GLU A 137 -2.31 10.97 -3.95
C GLU A 137 -3.18 9.90 -3.30
N THR A 138 -2.73 8.64 -3.37
CA THR A 138 -3.44 7.50 -2.79
C THR A 138 -3.45 7.54 -1.27
N ILE A 139 -2.32 7.83 -0.65
CA ILE A 139 -2.22 8.05 0.80
C ILE A 139 -3.10 9.22 1.23
N ALA A 140 -3.06 10.34 0.51
CA ALA A 140 -3.90 11.49 0.81
C ALA A 140 -5.39 11.14 0.71
N TRP A 141 -5.79 10.36 -0.30
CA TRP A 141 -7.16 9.87 -0.44
C TRP A 141 -7.57 8.97 0.72
N LEU A 142 -6.73 8.02 1.12
CA LEU A 142 -6.98 7.12 2.25
C LEU A 142 -7.19 7.90 3.56
N CYS A 143 -6.39 8.92 3.81
CA CYS A 143 -6.44 9.67 5.06
C CYS A 143 -7.49 10.81 5.08
N SER A 144 -7.97 11.28 3.92
CA SER A 144 -8.75 12.52 3.84
C SER A 144 -10.03 12.47 3.02
N SER A 145 -10.32 11.37 2.31
CA SER A 145 -11.56 11.25 1.54
C SER A 145 -12.82 11.16 2.41
N GLY A 146 -12.72 10.62 3.62
CA GLY A 146 -13.88 10.34 4.47
C GLY A 146 -14.72 9.15 3.99
N ILE A 147 -14.25 8.38 3.00
CA ILE A 147 -15.02 7.30 2.34
C ILE A 147 -14.88 5.97 3.10
N LEU A 148 -13.66 5.56 3.42
CA LEU A 148 -13.39 4.29 4.12
C LEU A 148 -13.40 4.43 5.64
N THR A 149 -12.93 5.59 6.13
CA THR A 149 -12.91 5.95 7.54
C THR A 149 -13.10 7.46 7.68
N GLU A 150 -13.36 7.93 8.90
CA GLU A 150 -13.41 9.37 9.20
C GLU A 150 -12.07 10.02 8.82
N ALA A 151 -12.12 11.17 8.14
CA ALA A 151 -10.91 11.87 7.73
C ALA A 151 -10.09 12.32 8.95
N PHE A 152 -8.78 12.09 8.90
CA PHE A 152 -7.89 12.37 10.02
C PHE A 152 -6.64 13.16 9.56
N PRO A 153 -6.21 14.17 10.32
CA PRO A 153 -5.07 15.02 9.95
C PRO A 153 -3.71 14.38 10.25
N GLU A 154 -3.66 13.32 11.06
CA GLU A 154 -2.41 12.70 11.51
C GLU A 154 -1.61 12.16 10.32
N ARG A 155 -0.32 12.45 10.35
CA ARG A 155 0.67 12.01 9.36
C ARG A 155 1.92 11.49 10.08
N GLU A 156 1.70 10.73 11.14
CA GLU A 156 2.80 10.07 11.86
C GLU A 156 3.15 8.76 11.16
N PHE A 157 4.45 8.46 11.12
CA PHE A 157 5.00 7.21 10.60
C PHE A 157 5.62 6.42 11.74
N GLU A 158 5.09 5.22 11.98
CA GLU A 158 5.59 4.30 12.97
C GLU A 158 6.33 3.13 12.29
N PRO A 159 7.66 3.02 12.39
CA PRO A 159 8.39 1.96 11.74
C PRO A 159 8.15 0.61 12.41
N PHE A 160 8.20 -0.48 11.65
CA PHE A 160 8.21 -1.84 12.20
C PHE A 160 9.12 -2.75 11.37
N GLU A 161 9.67 -3.76 12.04
CA GLU A 161 10.50 -4.77 11.38
C GLU A 161 9.61 -5.63 10.46
N PRO A 162 9.95 -5.79 9.16
CA PRO A 162 9.10 -6.49 8.19
C PRO A 162 8.67 -7.91 8.61
N GLY A 163 9.48 -8.59 9.44
CA GLY A 163 9.21 -9.92 9.98
C GLY A 163 8.12 -9.98 11.06
N GLU A 164 7.64 -8.85 11.58
CA GLU A 164 6.51 -8.82 12.52
C GLU A 164 5.14 -9.03 11.83
N LEU A 165 5.11 -9.15 10.51
CA LEU A 165 3.89 -9.34 9.71
C LEU A 165 3.43 -10.82 9.60
N ALA A 166 4.11 -11.75 10.29
CA ALA A 166 3.79 -13.19 10.28
C ALA A 166 2.77 -13.61 11.35
#